data_AF-A0A966XNY6-F1
#
_entry.id   AF-A0A966XNY6-F1
#
_cell.length_a   1.000
_cell.length_b   1.000
_cell.length_c   1.000
_cell.angle_alpha   90.00
_cell.angle_beta   90.00
_cell.angle_gamma   90.00
#
_symmetry.space_group_name_H-M   'P 1'
#
loop_
_entity.id
_entity.type
_entity.pdbx_description
1 polymer ?
#
loop_
_entity_poly.entity_id
_entity_poly.type
_entity_poly.pdbx_seq_one_letter_code
_entity_poly.pdbx_strand_id
1 'polypeptide(L)'
;MSYIRHDANNNPVSPQPGVTTVSYLGGTTGWSTVTYEDYNSDYIAYTYNSLAGIGTRTPASYQRHDKDNNPVGVGTYQRHDSDNNPITSP
;
A
#
# COMPACT_ATOMS: atom_id res chain seq x y z
N MET A 1 22.82 -13.46 -3.58
CA MET A 1 22.82 -13.56 -5.05
C MET A 1 21.67 -12.72 -5.55
N SER A 2 21.92 -11.70 -6.35
CA SER A 2 20.83 -10.92 -6.95
C SER A 2 20.28 -11.70 -8.14
N TYR A 3 18.98 -11.99 -8.14
CA TYR A 3 18.31 -12.61 -9.28
C TYR A 3 18.45 -11.74 -10.55
N ILE A 4 18.67 -12.36 -11.70
CA ILE A 4 18.75 -11.69 -13.01
C ILE A 4 17.65 -12.26 -13.92
N ARG A 5 16.70 -11.42 -14.33
CA ARG A 5 15.70 -11.75 -15.36
C ARG A 5 16.36 -11.91 -16.72
N HIS A 6 15.96 -12.97 -17.42
CA HIS A 6 16.33 -13.25 -18.80
C HIS A 6 15.08 -13.32 -19.69
N ASP A 7 15.24 -13.07 -20.99
CA ASP A 7 14.20 -13.24 -22.01
C ASP A 7 14.02 -14.72 -22.42
N ALA A 8 13.14 -14.97 -23.39
CA ALA A 8 12.88 -16.31 -23.92
C ALA A 8 14.10 -16.98 -24.58
N ASN A 9 15.14 -16.21 -24.92
CA ASN A 9 16.39 -16.68 -25.52
C ASN A 9 17.54 -16.73 -24.50
N ASN A 10 17.25 -16.59 -23.21
CA ASN A 10 18.23 -16.54 -22.13
C ASN A 10 19.21 -15.36 -22.21
N ASN A 11 18.78 -14.21 -22.74
CA ASN A 11 19.55 -12.96 -22.66
C ASN A 11 19.06 -12.12 -21.48
N PRO A 12 19.95 -11.50 -20.68
CA PRO A 12 19.54 -10.58 -19.62
C PRO A 12 18.70 -9.42 -20.16
N VAL A 13 17.56 -9.15 -19.53
CA VAL A 13 16.67 -8.04 -19.93
C VAL A 13 16.95 -6.75 -19.16
N SER A 14 16.56 -5.61 -19.72
CA SER A 14 16.58 -4.32 -19.03
C SER A 14 15.20 -3.67 -19.11
N PRO A 15 14.59 -3.23 -18.00
CA PRO A 15 15.17 -3.20 -16.64
C PRO A 15 15.15 -4.57 -15.93
N GLN A 16 16.05 -4.75 -14.97
CA GLN A 16 15.99 -5.84 -13.99
C GLN A 16 14.89 -5.54 -12.95
N PRO A 17 14.30 -6.54 -12.27
CA PRO A 17 13.35 -6.30 -11.19
C PRO A 17 13.99 -5.42 -10.12
N GLY A 18 13.19 -4.59 -9.47
CA GLY A 18 13.63 -3.92 -8.27
C GLY A 18 13.81 -4.89 -7.11
N VAL A 19 14.35 -4.37 -6.02
CA VAL A 19 14.55 -5.12 -4.78
C VAL A 19 13.97 -4.29 -3.65
N THR A 20 13.21 -4.92 -2.77
CA THR A 20 12.66 -4.25 -1.59
C THR A 20 13.04 -4.99 -0.31
N THR A 21 13.10 -4.26 0.79
CA THR A 21 13.40 -4.82 2.12
C THR A 21 12.31 -4.40 3.08
N VAL A 22 11.68 -5.39 3.72
CA VAL A 22 10.65 -5.16 4.72
C VAL A 22 11.10 -5.68 6.07
N SER A 23 10.75 -4.93 7.11
CA SER A 23 10.92 -5.35 8.50
C SER A 23 9.67 -6.09 8.96
N TYR A 24 9.84 -7.23 9.61
CA TYR A 24 8.74 -8.01 10.20
C TYR A 24 9.09 -8.42 11.63
N LEU A 25 8.05 -8.56 12.45
CA LEU A 25 8.18 -9.10 13.80
C LEU A 25 7.99 -10.62 13.72
N GLY A 26 9.10 -11.36 13.79
CA GLY A 26 9.05 -12.82 13.65
C GLY A 26 10.39 -13.54 13.62
N GLY A 27 11.52 -12.82 13.79
CA GLY A 27 12.82 -13.47 13.94
C GLY A 27 13.07 -13.98 15.35
N THR A 28 14.06 -14.86 15.48
CA THR A 28 14.48 -15.52 16.73
C THR A 28 14.82 -14.55 17.87
N THR A 29 15.09 -13.27 17.57
CA THR A 29 15.52 -12.25 18.55
C THR A 29 14.79 -10.90 18.38
N GLY A 30 13.63 -10.85 17.71
CA GLY A 30 12.84 -9.62 17.56
C GLY A 30 12.60 -9.20 16.10
N TRP A 31 12.70 -7.90 15.81
CA TRP A 31 12.56 -7.38 14.45
C TRP A 31 13.61 -8.00 13.54
N SER A 32 13.16 -8.53 12.42
CA SER A 32 14.02 -9.09 11.37
C SER A 32 13.67 -8.46 10.04
N THR A 33 14.58 -8.56 9.09
CA THR A 33 14.38 -8.07 7.73
C THR A 33 14.34 -9.24 6.76
N VAL A 34 13.53 -9.09 5.72
CA VAL A 34 13.55 -9.97 4.56
C VAL A 34 13.68 -9.10 3.31
N THR A 35 14.64 -9.46 2.48
CA THR A 35 14.86 -8.85 1.17
C THR A 35 14.30 -9.79 0.11
N TYR A 36 13.48 -9.24 -0.80
CA TYR A 36 12.89 -10.00 -1.89
C TYR A 36 12.82 -9.16 -3.16
N GLU A 37 12.73 -9.85 -4.30
CA GLU A 37 12.57 -9.27 -5.63
C GLU A 37 11.19 -8.60 -5.75
N ASP A 38 11.21 -7.32 -6.07
CA ASP A 38 10.01 -6.53 -6.36
C ASP A 38 9.84 -6.43 -7.88
N TYR A 39 9.07 -7.38 -8.43
CA TYR A 39 8.72 -7.41 -9.85
C TYR A 39 7.80 -6.27 -10.29
N ASN A 40 7.27 -5.50 -9.34
CA ASN A 40 6.38 -4.36 -9.58
C ASN A 40 7.05 -3.02 -9.27
N SER A 41 8.37 -2.99 -9.01
CA SER A 41 9.07 -1.75 -8.66
C SER A 41 8.96 -0.67 -9.73
N ASP A 42 8.84 -1.09 -11.00
CA ASP A 42 8.68 -0.26 -12.18
C ASP A 42 7.22 -0.18 -12.66
N TYR A 43 6.28 -0.80 -11.94
CA TYR A 43 4.87 -0.80 -12.30
C TYR A 43 4.26 0.59 -12.08
N ILE A 44 3.82 1.20 -13.19
CA ILE A 44 3.07 2.45 -13.17
C ILE A 44 1.60 2.12 -13.50
N ALA A 45 0.71 2.34 -12.52
CA ALA A 45 -0.72 2.25 -12.76
C ALA A 45 -1.20 3.44 -13.60
N TYR A 46 -1.99 3.19 -14.65
CA TYR A 46 -2.62 4.22 -15.46
C TYR A 46 -4.14 4.21 -15.27
N THR A 47 -4.74 5.40 -15.32
CA THR A 47 -6.18 5.55 -15.43
C THR A 47 -6.56 5.59 -16.90
N TYR A 48 -7.46 4.70 -17.30
CA TYR A 48 -8.07 4.69 -18.63
C TYR A 48 -9.53 5.19 -18.51
N ASN A 49 -10.01 5.91 -19.52
CA ASN A 49 -11.38 6.44 -19.57
C ASN A 49 -11.74 7.43 -18.44
N SER A 50 -10.82 8.32 -18.07
CA SER A 50 -11.16 9.49 -17.23
C SER A 50 -11.50 10.70 -18.09
N LEU A 51 -12.32 11.63 -17.58
CA LEU A 51 -12.58 12.92 -18.23
C LEU A 51 -11.31 13.76 -18.45
N ALA A 52 -10.24 13.47 -17.69
CA ALA A 52 -8.93 14.10 -17.80
C ALA A 52 -7.99 13.38 -18.81
N GLY A 53 -8.46 12.35 -19.52
CA GLY A 53 -7.67 11.57 -20.49
C GLY A 53 -6.95 10.37 -19.87
N ILE A 54 -5.85 9.96 -20.52
CA ILE A 54 -4.94 8.89 -20.06
C ILE A 54 -3.84 9.54 -19.22
N GLY A 55 -3.66 9.06 -17.99
CA GLY A 55 -2.65 9.58 -17.06
C GLY A 55 -2.25 8.57 -16.00
N THR A 56 -1.13 8.81 -15.31
CA THR A 56 -0.72 7.98 -14.17
C THR A 56 -1.75 8.08 -13.06
N ARG A 57 -2.09 6.96 -12.45
CA ARG A 57 -3.07 6.87 -11.38
C ARG A 57 -2.39 7.22 -10.06
N THR A 58 -2.73 8.37 -9.49
CA THR A 58 -2.45 8.68 -8.09
C THR A 58 -3.48 7.95 -7.22
N PRO A 59 -3.08 7.04 -6.31
CA PRO A 59 -4.01 6.43 -5.36
C PRO A 59 -4.66 7.53 -4.50
N ALA A 60 -5.99 7.55 -4.41
CA ALA A 60 -6.68 8.42 -3.47
C ALA A 60 -6.54 7.89 -2.04
N SER A 61 -6.65 8.79 -1.05
CA SER A 61 -6.77 8.38 0.35
C SER A 61 -7.99 7.48 0.54
N TYR A 62 -7.88 6.49 1.43
CA TYR A 62 -9.03 5.64 1.78
C TYR A 62 -10.17 6.49 2.36
N GLN A 63 -11.36 6.36 1.77
CA GLN A 63 -12.60 6.98 2.26
C GLN A 63 -13.52 5.86 2.78
N ARG A 64 -13.84 5.90 4.07
CA ARG A 64 -14.83 4.97 4.65
C ARG A 64 -16.21 5.27 4.06
N HIS A 65 -16.97 4.23 3.77
CA HIS A 65 -18.37 4.32 3.34
C HIS A 65 -19.28 3.59 4.33
N ASP A 66 -20.55 3.98 4.40
CA ASP A 66 -21.57 3.28 5.18
C ASP A 66 -22.15 2.07 4.42
N LYS A 67 -23.14 1.40 5.02
CA LYS A 67 -23.79 0.21 4.44
C LYS A 67 -24.51 0.49 3.11
N ASP A 68 -24.83 1.76 2.84
CA ASP A 68 -25.53 2.20 1.64
C ASP A 68 -24.57 2.87 0.64
N ASN A 69 -23.24 2.72 0.86
CA ASN A 69 -22.16 3.25 0.04
C ASN A 69 -22.08 4.79 0.00
N ASN A 70 -22.53 5.49 1.05
CA ASN A 70 -22.29 6.93 1.20
C ASN A 70 -20.98 7.18 1.94
N PRO A 71 -20.19 8.21 1.56
CA PRO A 71 -18.94 8.53 2.24
C PRO A 71 -19.20 8.96 3.69
N VAL A 72 -18.52 8.32 4.63
CA VAL A 72 -18.55 8.67 6.05
C VAL A 72 -17.36 9.53 6.39
N GLY A 73 -17.61 10.79 6.73
CA GLY A 73 -16.57 11.70 7.23
C GLY A 73 -15.86 11.14 8.45
N VAL A 74 -14.57 11.45 8.59
CA VAL A 74 -13.85 11.26 9.85
C VAL A 74 -14.45 12.22 10.88
N GLY A 75 -15.31 11.70 11.75
CA GLY A 75 -15.80 12.45 12.91
C GLY A 75 -14.65 12.80 13.86
N THR A 76 -14.87 13.78 14.74
CA THR A 76 -13.93 14.08 15.82
C THR A 76 -13.83 12.90 16.78
N TYR A 77 -12.61 12.52 17.15
CA TYR A 77 -12.39 11.48 18.17
C TYR A 77 -13.04 11.91 19.49
N GLN A 78 -13.98 11.09 19.98
CA GLN A 78 -14.70 11.30 21.25
C GLN A 78 -14.22 10.25 22.25
N ARG A 79 -13.66 10.69 23.39
CA ARG A 79 -13.30 9.81 24.50
C ARG A 79 -14.57 9.28 25.16
N HIS A 80 -14.54 8.02 25.59
CA HIS A 80 -15.62 7.39 26.34
C HIS A 80 -15.10 6.89 27.69
N ASP A 81 -15.97 6.85 28.70
CA ASP A 81 -15.67 6.29 30.03
C ASP A 81 -15.76 4.75 30.06
N SER A 82 -15.60 4.14 31.24
CA SER A 82 -15.70 2.69 31.43
C SER A 82 -17.05 2.09 31.07
N ASP A 83 -18.11 2.91 31.06
CA ASP A 83 -19.48 2.52 30.73
C ASP A 83 -19.85 2.92 29.29
N ASN A 84 -18.86 3.33 28.49
CA ASN A 84 -19.01 3.76 27.10
C ASN A 84 -19.90 5.01 26.93
N ASN A 85 -19.94 5.93 27.91
CA ASN A 85 -20.55 7.25 27.76
C ASN A 85 -19.52 8.27 27.25
N PRO A 86 -19.92 9.23 26.39
CA PRO A 86 -19.00 10.25 25.88
C PRO A 86 -18.55 11.21 26.99
N ILE A 87 -17.23 11.41 27.11
CA ILE A 87 -16.61 12.37 28.03
C ILE A 87 -16.57 13.75 27.36
N THR A 88 -17.42 14.68 27.77
CA THR A 88 -17.64 15.96 27.08
C THR A 88 -16.81 17.15 27.59
N SER A 89 -15.82 16.96 28.47
CA SER A 89 -15.05 18.08 29.06
C SER A 89 -13.57 17.68 29.32
N PRO A 90 -12.63 18.65 29.27
CA PRO A 90 -11.19 18.41 29.21
C PRO A 90 -10.57 17.79 30.46
#